data_AF-A0A0B8PBD5-F1
#
_entry.id   AF-A0A0B8PBD5-F1
#
_cell.length_a   1.000
_cell.length_b   1.000
_cell.length_c   1.000
_cell.angle_alpha   90.00
_cell.angle_beta   90.00
_cell.angle_gamma   90.00
#
_symmetry.space_group_name_H-M   'P 1'
#
loop_
_entity.id
_entity.type
_entity.pdbx_description
1 polymer ?
#
loop_
_entity_poly.entity_id
_entity_poly.type
_entity_poly.pdbx_seq_one_letter_code
_entity_poly.pdbx_strand_id
1 'polypeptide(L)'
;MPWISRIFFLFVVAVLVGLMPDLAGIDPTQTILRARSGQQQLMTAEALQAVRDELQLDRSTGERLWDWLASAMQGDLGTSWVDGTSVAEGIRATASTSLLLMTSAIVLTVLFTTVSFYYTVWNWKRGRLSMQHNSLSSVLVALPEYVIASILILVFAIWLEWLPPYGWTGWRDIWLPSIALAIPATGLLSRLLNDSLRRVLNEPWVVTWLSANVSYFQITRFAFKRAISNLIPQVAMIMIGLTGGAVAVELIFSIPGIGRMILGAAKSQDLPILQGGLLVLLVFSILISSTSILIQKLMLGQMLSSGKLISSHSSFSFTKSKTKLYSAIGIFAFLIIFTVWAMLRDPYTTQFGRLIAPSLEAPLGSDAIGRDLFARVGAGMLTTLKGGIMATFLSLVVGVILGFCTRYSQGLIEITKGVPYIIAGLLVAGLTGMNEQCLDCYRPDFLGSAGGSLCEPAFGG
;
A
#
# COMPACT_ATOMS: atom_id res chain seq x y z
N MET A 1 25.88 -10.27 -12.36
CA MET A 1 25.42 -11.04 -11.18
C MET A 1 24.23 -10.32 -10.56
N PRO A 2 23.19 -11.00 -10.06
CA PRO A 2 21.96 -10.38 -9.58
C PRO A 2 22.19 -9.38 -8.43
N TRP A 3 23.19 -9.62 -7.56
CA TRP A 3 23.55 -8.69 -6.49
C TRP A 3 24.04 -7.31 -6.98
N ILE A 4 24.73 -7.25 -8.13
CA ILE A 4 25.18 -5.98 -8.72
C ILE A 4 23.98 -5.16 -9.18
N SER A 5 23.02 -5.80 -9.86
CA SER A 5 21.79 -5.15 -10.28
C SER A 5 20.99 -4.65 -9.08
N ARG A 6 20.96 -5.41 -7.96
CA ARG A 6 20.33 -4.96 -6.71
C ARG A 6 21.00 -3.72 -6.14
N ILE A 7 22.31 -3.75 -5.93
CA ILE A 7 23.05 -2.61 -5.37
C ILE A 7 22.86 -1.37 -6.26
N PHE A 8 22.95 -1.55 -7.59
CA PHE A 8 22.74 -0.48 -8.54
C PHE A 8 21.36 0.16 -8.41
N PHE A 9 20.27 -0.63 -8.38
CA PHE A 9 18.93 -0.07 -8.28
C PHE A 9 18.63 0.52 -6.90
N LEU A 10 19.21 -0.01 -5.82
CA LEU A 10 19.14 0.63 -4.50
C LEU A 10 19.82 1.99 -4.51
N PHE A 11 21.00 2.08 -5.12
CA PHE A 11 21.71 3.33 -5.30
C PHE A 11 20.88 4.32 -6.13
N VAL A 12 20.28 3.87 -7.25
CA VAL A 12 19.39 4.70 -8.07
C VAL A 12 18.22 5.24 -7.25
N VAL A 13 17.54 4.39 -6.45
CA VAL A 13 16.42 4.86 -5.62
C VAL A 13 16.89 5.83 -4.53
N ALA A 14 18.01 5.55 -3.88
CA ALA A 14 18.57 6.45 -2.87
C ALA A 14 18.96 7.82 -3.46
N VAL A 15 19.54 7.83 -4.66
CA VAL A 15 19.85 9.05 -5.41
C VAL A 15 18.57 9.79 -5.80
N LEU A 16 17.53 9.09 -6.28
CA LEU A 16 16.25 9.72 -6.60
C LEU A 16 15.58 10.34 -5.36
N VAL A 17 15.66 9.68 -4.21
CA VAL A 17 15.18 10.21 -2.94
C VAL A 17 16.00 11.43 -2.52
N GLY A 18 17.33 11.37 -2.61
CA GLY A 18 18.21 12.50 -2.30
C GLY A 18 18.02 13.71 -3.21
N LEU A 19 17.73 13.48 -4.50
CA LEU A 19 17.44 14.51 -5.51
C LEU A 19 15.99 15.03 -5.45
N MET A 20 15.16 14.52 -4.55
CA MET A 20 13.77 14.92 -4.42
C MET A 20 13.55 16.44 -4.29
N PRO A 21 14.38 17.22 -3.55
CA PRO A 21 14.23 18.68 -3.48
C PRO A 21 14.35 19.37 -4.83
N ASP A 22 15.31 18.93 -5.65
CA ASP A 22 15.56 19.50 -6.97
C ASP A 22 14.55 19.02 -8.01
N LEU A 23 14.16 17.73 -7.96
CA LEU A 23 13.20 17.13 -8.88
C LEU A 23 11.76 17.64 -8.67
N ALA A 24 11.41 18.06 -7.45
CA ALA A 24 10.10 18.61 -7.17
C ALA A 24 9.85 19.93 -7.92
N GLY A 25 10.91 20.68 -8.28
CA GLY A 25 10.81 21.93 -9.03
C GLY A 25 10.00 23.04 -8.33
N ILE A 26 9.55 22.80 -7.10
CA ILE A 26 8.77 23.71 -6.25
C ILE A 26 9.71 24.24 -5.18
N ASP A 27 9.79 25.56 -5.04
CA ASP A 27 10.55 26.20 -3.98
C ASP A 27 9.92 25.86 -2.60
N PRO A 28 10.57 25.02 -1.77
CA PRO A 28 9.97 24.53 -0.54
C PRO A 28 9.91 25.64 0.52
N THR A 29 10.63 26.76 0.34
CA THR A 29 10.69 27.89 1.29
C THR A 29 9.29 28.42 1.62
N GLN A 30 8.41 28.52 0.62
CA GLN A 30 7.05 29.01 0.80
C GLN A 30 6.21 28.12 1.71
N THR A 31 6.29 26.81 1.51
CA THR A 31 5.51 25.83 2.28
C THR A 31 6.08 25.67 3.68
N ILE A 32 7.40 25.68 3.83
CA ILE A 32 8.08 25.64 5.12
C ILE A 32 7.76 26.88 5.95
N LEU A 33 7.81 28.08 5.35
CA LEU A 33 7.45 29.33 6.04
C LEU A 33 6.00 29.30 6.53
N ARG A 34 5.05 28.84 5.70
CA ARG A 34 3.66 28.67 6.13
C ARG A 34 3.53 27.67 7.27
N ALA A 35 4.28 26.57 7.23
CA ALA A 35 4.26 25.55 8.27
C ALA A 35 4.86 26.05 9.60
N ARG A 36 5.96 26.82 9.55
CA ARG A 36 6.66 27.37 10.73
C ARG A 36 5.95 28.56 11.37
N SER A 37 5.49 29.50 10.56
CA SER A 37 5.03 30.83 11.02
C SER A 37 3.51 30.98 11.05
N GLY A 38 2.78 29.95 10.61
CA GLY A 38 1.33 30.03 10.40
C GLY A 38 0.94 31.10 9.36
N GLN A 39 -0.35 31.40 9.24
CA GLN A 39 -0.88 32.39 8.29
C GLN A 39 -0.47 33.85 8.59
N GLN A 40 0.18 34.12 9.73
CA GLN A 40 0.33 35.48 10.28
C GLN A 40 1.55 36.26 9.78
N GLN A 41 2.57 35.58 9.24
CA GLN A 41 3.73 36.25 8.66
C GLN A 41 3.46 36.55 7.18
N LEU A 42 3.48 37.83 6.79
CA LEU A 42 3.49 38.22 5.38
C LEU A 42 4.63 37.49 4.66
N MET A 43 4.35 36.89 3.51
CA MET A 43 5.37 36.24 2.66
C MET A 43 6.27 37.29 2.01
N THR A 44 7.06 37.99 2.82
CA THR A 44 8.02 38.99 2.37
C THR A 44 9.19 38.29 1.66
N ALA A 45 9.74 38.94 0.64
CA ALA A 45 10.88 38.42 -0.10
C ALA A 45 12.10 38.16 0.81
N GLU A 46 12.25 38.99 1.85
CA GLU A 46 13.32 38.87 2.87
C GLU A 46 13.18 37.59 3.71
N ALA A 47 11.96 37.23 4.12
CA ALA A 47 11.72 36.01 4.89
C ALA A 47 11.95 34.75 4.04
N LEU A 48 11.58 34.78 2.76
CA LEU A 48 11.86 33.70 1.81
C LEU A 48 13.36 33.51 1.59
N GLN A 49 14.11 34.60 1.42
CA GLN A 49 15.56 34.55 1.24
C GLN A 49 16.26 34.03 2.51
N ALA A 50 15.83 34.47 3.71
CA ALA A 50 16.41 33.98 4.96
C ALA A 50 16.27 32.45 5.12
N VAL A 51 15.10 31.89 4.75
CA VAL A 51 14.90 30.43 4.77
C VAL A 51 15.72 29.74 3.68
N ARG A 52 15.88 30.36 2.50
CA ARG A 52 16.71 29.82 1.43
C ARG A 52 18.19 29.69 1.84
N ASP A 53 18.69 30.73 2.51
CA ASP A 53 20.06 30.79 3.03
C ASP A 53 20.25 29.77 4.18
N GLU A 54 19.27 29.67 5.10
CA GLU A 54 19.26 28.69 6.19
C GLU A 54 19.33 27.24 5.68
N LEU A 55 18.53 26.93 4.66
CA LEU A 55 18.46 25.61 4.03
C LEU A 55 19.61 25.34 3.05
N GLN A 56 20.49 26.32 2.82
CA GLN A 56 21.63 26.23 1.89
C GLN A 56 21.22 25.81 0.46
N LEU A 57 20.06 26.27 0.00
CA LEU A 57 19.52 25.94 -1.32
C LEU A 57 20.34 26.54 -2.47
N ASP A 58 21.27 27.46 -2.19
CA ASP A 58 22.15 28.07 -3.18
C ASP A 58 23.39 27.21 -3.51
N ARG A 59 23.68 26.17 -2.72
CA ARG A 59 24.75 25.20 -3.02
C ARG A 59 24.40 24.38 -4.27
N SER A 60 25.41 23.76 -4.88
CA SER A 60 25.15 22.86 -6.01
C SER A 60 24.38 21.62 -5.56
N THR A 61 23.46 21.13 -6.40
CA THR A 61 22.67 19.91 -6.14
C THR A 61 23.57 18.70 -5.83
N GLY A 62 24.72 18.60 -6.50
CA GLY A 62 25.67 17.51 -6.30
C GLY A 62 26.31 17.50 -4.92
N GLU A 63 26.69 18.68 -4.40
CA GLU A 63 27.25 18.82 -3.04
C GLU A 63 26.20 18.44 -1.99
N ARG A 64 24.97 18.96 -2.10
CA ARG A 64 23.89 18.63 -1.18
C ARG A 64 23.57 17.13 -1.16
N LEU A 65 23.52 16.51 -2.34
CA LEU A 65 23.28 15.07 -2.45
C LEU A 65 24.40 14.27 -1.79
N TRP A 66 25.66 14.66 -2.01
CA TRP A 66 26.81 13.97 -1.43
C TRP A 66 26.84 14.10 0.09
N ASP A 67 26.63 15.31 0.63
CA ASP A 67 26.58 15.57 2.07
C ASP A 67 25.44 14.77 2.71
N TRP A 68 24.24 14.79 2.11
CA TRP A 68 23.11 14.00 2.59
C TRP A 68 23.39 12.50 2.58
N LEU A 69 23.97 11.95 1.50
CA LEU A 69 24.35 10.54 1.44
C LEU A 69 25.41 10.19 2.48
N ALA A 70 26.41 11.04 2.67
CA ALA A 70 27.48 10.85 3.64
C ALA A 70 26.97 10.84 5.08
N SER A 71 26.07 11.77 5.42
CA SER A 71 25.41 11.83 6.73
C SER A 71 24.47 10.65 6.94
N ALA A 72 23.67 10.29 5.93
CA ALA A 72 22.76 9.15 6.01
C ALA A 72 23.50 7.83 6.26
N MET A 73 24.68 7.64 5.67
CA MET A 73 25.55 6.48 5.95
C MET A 73 26.06 6.44 7.41
N GLN A 74 26.17 7.59 8.07
CA GLN A 74 26.54 7.70 9.49
C GLN A 74 25.31 7.58 10.42
N GLY A 75 24.11 7.45 9.86
CA GLY A 75 22.85 7.38 10.60
C GLY A 75 22.24 8.75 10.93
N ASP A 76 22.82 9.83 10.42
CA ASP A 76 22.25 11.17 10.51
C ASP A 76 21.38 11.45 9.29
N LEU A 77 20.06 11.50 9.50
CA LEU A 77 19.07 11.78 8.46
C LEU A 77 18.72 13.27 8.38
N GLY A 78 19.44 14.12 9.12
CA GLY A 78 19.20 15.54 9.22
C GLY A 78 18.07 15.89 10.20
N THR A 79 17.63 17.15 10.09
CA THR A 79 16.58 17.75 10.92
C THR A 79 15.36 18.08 10.08
N SER A 80 14.19 17.99 10.71
CA SER A 80 12.92 18.42 10.13
C SER A 80 13.00 19.88 9.70
N TRP A 81 12.55 20.17 8.48
CA TRP A 81 12.46 21.54 8.01
C TRP A 81 11.32 22.31 8.66
N VAL A 82 10.31 21.64 9.21
CA VAL A 82 9.17 22.30 9.85
C VAL A 82 9.46 22.59 11.32
N ASP A 83 9.74 21.55 12.10
CA ASP A 83 9.82 21.67 13.58
C ASP A 83 11.27 21.66 14.10
N GLY A 84 12.26 21.50 13.23
CA GLY A 84 13.69 21.48 13.61
C GLY A 84 14.14 20.23 14.39
N THR A 85 13.24 19.28 14.62
CA THR A 85 13.52 18.05 15.38
C THR A 85 14.37 17.05 14.59
N SER A 86 15.05 16.14 15.29
CA SER A 86 15.86 15.10 14.67
C SER A 86 14.99 14.07 13.92
N VAL A 87 15.25 13.89 12.62
CA VAL A 87 14.51 12.95 11.78
C VAL A 87 14.72 11.51 12.26
N ALA A 88 15.96 11.16 12.63
CA ALA A 88 16.30 9.83 13.10
C ALA A 88 15.57 9.45 14.40
N GLU A 89 15.38 10.41 15.32
CA GLU A 89 14.63 10.20 16.56
C GLU A 89 13.13 10.04 16.31
N GLY A 90 12.55 10.92 15.47
CA GLY A 90 11.14 10.85 15.08
C GLY A 90 10.80 9.52 14.38
N ILE A 91 11.67 9.07 13.47
CA ILE A 91 11.54 7.75 12.84
C ILE A 91 11.63 6.64 13.88
N ARG A 92 12.61 6.66 14.79
CA ARG A 92 12.77 5.58 15.78
C ARG A 92 11.54 5.46 16.68
N ALA A 93 10.97 6.59 17.11
CA ALA A 93 9.75 6.62 17.92
C ALA A 93 8.56 6.00 17.17
N THR A 94 8.32 6.45 15.94
CA THR A 94 7.18 6.00 15.12
C THR A 94 7.35 4.59 14.55
N ALA A 95 8.59 4.13 14.34
CA ALA A 95 8.92 2.78 13.85
C ALA A 95 8.40 1.69 14.77
N SER A 96 8.56 1.87 16.08
CA SER A 96 8.13 0.89 17.07
C SER A 96 6.61 0.64 17.01
N THR A 97 5.84 1.73 16.86
CA THR A 97 4.39 1.71 16.68
C THR A 97 3.98 0.96 15.40
N SER A 98 4.57 1.32 14.26
CA SER A 98 4.30 0.66 12.98
C SER A 98 4.68 -0.82 13.00
N LEU A 99 5.80 -1.18 13.62
CA LEU A 99 6.24 -2.57 13.77
C LEU A 99 5.28 -3.37 14.64
N LEU A 100 4.76 -2.80 15.73
CA LEU A 100 3.77 -3.44 16.58
C LEU A 100 2.46 -3.71 15.82
N LEU A 101 1.98 -2.73 15.06
CA LEU A 101 0.79 -2.86 14.20
C LEU A 101 0.99 -3.94 13.12
N MET A 102 2.10 -3.90 12.40
CA MET A 102 2.39 -4.89 11.35
C MET A 102 2.52 -6.28 11.96
N THR A 103 3.23 -6.43 13.08
CA THR A 103 3.43 -7.73 13.73
C THR A 103 2.11 -8.32 14.22
N SER A 104 1.24 -7.52 14.82
CA SER A 104 -0.10 -7.96 15.24
C SER A 104 -0.97 -8.37 14.06
N ALA A 105 -0.94 -7.62 12.94
CA ALA A 105 -1.61 -8.01 11.69
C ALA A 105 -1.07 -9.33 11.11
N ILE A 106 0.25 -9.57 11.18
CA ILE A 106 0.89 -10.82 10.72
C ILE A 106 0.45 -11.99 11.59
N VAL A 107 0.43 -11.82 12.92
CA VAL A 107 -0.04 -12.86 13.84
C VAL A 107 -1.49 -13.24 13.51
N LEU A 108 -2.38 -12.27 13.34
CA LEU A 108 -3.77 -12.53 12.94
C LEU A 108 -3.85 -13.21 11.56
N THR A 109 -3.02 -12.78 10.61
CA THR A 109 -2.95 -13.39 9.27
C THR A 109 -2.57 -14.86 9.34
N VAL A 110 -1.56 -15.20 10.15
CA VAL A 110 -1.12 -16.58 10.37
C VAL A 110 -2.22 -17.39 11.07
N LEU A 111 -2.89 -16.82 12.08
CA LEU A 111 -3.98 -17.49 12.79
C LEU A 111 -5.15 -17.82 11.84
N PHE A 112 -5.65 -16.84 11.09
CA PHE A 112 -6.77 -17.06 10.16
C PHE A 112 -6.37 -17.99 9.00
N THR A 113 -5.15 -17.89 8.49
CA THR A 113 -4.61 -18.83 7.49
C THR A 113 -4.54 -20.25 8.05
N THR A 114 -4.16 -20.41 9.32
CA THR A 114 -4.11 -21.70 9.99
C THR A 114 -5.49 -22.35 10.09
N VAL A 115 -6.53 -21.56 10.40
CA VAL A 115 -7.92 -22.03 10.36
C VAL A 115 -8.30 -22.52 8.96
N SER A 116 -7.97 -21.76 7.92
CA SER A 116 -8.21 -22.16 6.52
C SER A 116 -7.42 -23.42 6.11
N PHE A 117 -6.19 -23.58 6.59
CA PHE A 117 -5.37 -24.76 6.38
C PHE A 117 -6.02 -26.01 7.00
N TYR A 118 -6.45 -25.92 8.27
CA TYR A 118 -7.13 -27.02 8.95
C TYR A 118 -8.43 -27.43 8.24
N TYR A 119 -9.21 -26.46 7.77
CA TYR A 119 -10.42 -26.73 6.99
C TYR A 119 -10.11 -27.51 5.70
N THR A 120 -9.04 -27.15 4.98
CA THR A 120 -8.60 -27.86 3.77
C THR A 120 -8.13 -29.29 4.09
N VAL A 121 -7.32 -29.46 5.13
CA VAL A 121 -6.86 -30.79 5.58
C VAL A 121 -8.03 -31.67 6.02
N TRP A 122 -9.00 -31.11 6.73
CA TRP A 122 -10.20 -31.83 7.17
C TRP A 122 -11.04 -32.33 5.99
N ASN A 123 -11.24 -31.50 4.97
CA ASN A 123 -11.93 -31.91 3.74
C ASN A 123 -11.15 -32.98 2.96
N TRP A 124 -9.82 -32.88 2.91
CA TRP A 124 -8.97 -33.91 2.31
C TRP A 124 -9.11 -35.27 2.99
N LYS A 125 -9.06 -35.31 4.33
CA LYS A 125 -9.27 -36.56 5.10
C LYS A 125 -10.62 -37.23 4.82
N ARG A 126 -11.64 -36.45 4.44
CA ARG A 126 -12.99 -36.94 4.10
C ARG A 126 -13.16 -37.30 2.63
N GLY A 127 -12.12 -37.20 1.80
CA GLY A 127 -12.21 -37.40 0.35
C GLY A 127 -13.03 -36.32 -0.36
N ARG A 128 -13.30 -35.18 0.29
CA ARG A 128 -14.12 -34.06 -0.22
C ARG A 128 -13.27 -32.90 -0.72
N LEU A 129 -12.00 -33.15 -1.07
CA LEU A 129 -11.10 -32.11 -1.53
C LEU A 129 -11.53 -31.64 -2.92
N SER A 130 -12.31 -30.56 -2.97
CA SER A 130 -12.67 -29.94 -4.23
C SER A 130 -11.44 -29.31 -4.89
N MET A 131 -11.28 -29.56 -6.19
CA MET A 131 -10.29 -28.84 -7.02
C MET A 131 -10.76 -27.43 -7.39
N GLN A 132 -11.99 -27.03 -7.03
CA GLN A 132 -12.48 -25.68 -7.27
C GLN A 132 -11.85 -24.69 -6.29
N HIS A 133 -11.36 -23.58 -6.82
CA HIS A 133 -10.79 -22.49 -6.03
C HIS A 133 -11.85 -21.91 -5.06
N ASN A 134 -11.42 -21.62 -3.83
CA ASN A 134 -12.29 -21.02 -2.83
C ASN A 134 -12.61 -19.56 -3.22
N SER A 135 -13.89 -19.24 -3.45
CA SER A 135 -14.33 -17.89 -3.81
C SER A 135 -14.08 -16.90 -2.68
N LEU A 136 -14.20 -17.33 -1.42
CA LEU A 136 -14.02 -16.46 -0.26
C LEU A 136 -12.64 -15.81 -0.21
N SER A 137 -11.57 -16.60 -0.36
CA SER A 137 -10.20 -16.06 -0.37
C SER A 137 -10.00 -15.06 -1.52
N SER A 138 -10.69 -15.23 -2.65
CA SER A 138 -10.62 -14.28 -3.77
C SER A 138 -11.35 -12.97 -3.47
N VAL A 139 -12.48 -13.03 -2.74
CA VAL A 139 -13.19 -11.85 -2.27
C VAL A 139 -12.34 -11.08 -1.27
N LEU A 140 -11.75 -11.75 -0.27
CA LEU A 140 -10.94 -11.10 0.75
C LEU A 140 -9.72 -10.37 0.17
N VAL A 141 -9.07 -10.94 -0.86
CA VAL A 141 -7.94 -10.30 -1.56
C VAL A 141 -8.36 -9.02 -2.30
N ALA A 142 -9.60 -8.94 -2.76
CA ALA A 142 -10.08 -7.81 -3.54
C ALA A 142 -10.52 -6.61 -2.68
N LEU A 143 -10.63 -6.79 -1.36
CA LEU A 143 -11.05 -5.75 -0.44
C LEU A 143 -9.85 -4.84 -0.08
N PRO A 144 -9.92 -3.53 -0.35
CA PRO A 144 -8.90 -2.60 0.09
C PRO A 144 -8.89 -2.45 1.63
N GLU A 145 -7.71 -2.28 2.22
CA GLU A 145 -7.52 -2.17 3.67
C GLU A 145 -8.29 -1.01 4.27
N TYR A 146 -8.35 0.13 3.57
CA TYR A 146 -9.10 1.31 4.03
C TYR A 146 -10.61 1.08 4.07
N VAL A 147 -11.16 0.31 3.14
CA VAL A 147 -12.60 -0.03 3.14
C VAL A 147 -12.90 -0.91 4.34
N ILE A 148 -12.06 -1.90 4.61
CA ILE A 148 -12.22 -2.78 5.77
C ILE A 148 -12.09 -1.96 7.05
N ALA A 149 -11.10 -1.07 7.15
CA ALA A 149 -10.93 -0.18 8.29
C ALA A 149 -12.20 0.66 8.57
N SER A 150 -12.77 1.30 7.54
CA SER A 150 -13.99 2.09 7.68
C SER A 150 -15.20 1.25 8.12
N ILE A 151 -15.37 0.04 7.55
CA ILE A 151 -16.45 -0.87 7.95
C ILE A 151 -16.25 -1.34 9.39
N LEU A 152 -15.02 -1.66 9.79
CA LEU A 152 -14.71 -2.10 11.15
C LEU A 152 -15.01 -0.99 12.17
N ILE A 153 -14.66 0.26 11.87
CA ILE A 153 -15.03 1.41 12.71
C ILE A 153 -16.55 1.52 12.81
N LEU A 154 -17.26 1.51 11.69
CA LEU A 154 -18.72 1.65 11.67
C LEU A 154 -19.41 0.55 12.51
N VAL A 155 -19.01 -0.70 12.32
CA VAL A 155 -19.66 -1.84 12.99
C VAL A 155 -19.23 -1.93 14.44
N PHE A 156 -17.93 -1.97 14.73
CA PHE A 156 -17.44 -2.31 16.06
C PHE A 156 -17.25 -1.10 16.99
N ALA A 157 -17.02 0.09 16.44
CA ALA A 157 -16.85 1.30 17.23
C ALA A 157 -18.13 2.13 17.33
N ILE A 158 -18.88 2.28 16.23
CA ILE A 158 -20.07 3.13 16.21
C ILE A 158 -21.33 2.35 16.55
N TRP A 159 -21.63 1.23 15.89
CA TRP A 159 -22.87 0.49 16.13
C TRP A 159 -22.84 -0.39 17.37
N LEU A 160 -21.73 -1.08 17.61
CA LEU A 160 -21.58 -2.00 18.74
C LEU A 160 -20.91 -1.35 19.96
N GLU A 161 -20.16 -0.25 19.77
CA GLU A 161 -19.39 0.44 20.83
C GLU A 161 -18.42 -0.49 21.60
N TRP A 162 -17.96 -1.57 20.97
CA TRP A 162 -17.07 -2.56 21.59
C TRP A 162 -15.62 -2.12 21.63
N LEU A 163 -15.18 -1.36 20.63
CA LEU A 163 -13.79 -0.98 20.43
C LEU A 163 -13.69 0.50 20.06
N PRO A 164 -12.59 1.18 20.41
CA PRO A 164 -12.41 2.60 20.09
C PRO A 164 -12.24 2.81 18.57
N PRO A 165 -12.77 3.91 18.02
CA PRO A 165 -12.73 4.18 16.58
C PRO A 165 -11.34 4.65 16.08
N TYR A 166 -10.54 5.27 16.95
CA TYR A 166 -9.20 5.77 16.65
C TYR A 166 -8.40 5.93 17.95
N GLY A 167 -7.08 6.07 17.83
CA GLY A 167 -6.16 6.25 18.95
C GLY A 167 -5.07 5.17 19.04
N TRP A 168 -4.11 5.39 19.95
CA TRP A 168 -3.00 4.46 20.20
C TRP A 168 -2.46 4.58 21.64
N THR A 169 -3.34 4.39 22.61
CA THR A 169 -3.03 4.51 24.05
C THR A 169 -3.11 3.16 24.78
N GLY A 170 -3.85 2.19 24.26
CA GLY A 170 -4.06 0.90 24.92
C GLY A 170 -4.18 -0.30 23.97
N TRP A 171 -4.18 -1.50 24.56
CA TRP A 171 -4.27 -2.76 23.80
C TRP A 171 -5.58 -2.93 23.02
N ARG A 172 -6.65 -2.23 23.41
CA ARG A 172 -7.93 -2.24 22.69
C ARG A 172 -7.83 -1.59 21.31
N ASP A 173 -6.95 -0.60 21.18
CA ASP A 173 -6.74 0.17 19.94
C ASP A 173 -6.08 -0.69 18.85
N ILE A 174 -5.44 -1.80 19.22
CA ILE A 174 -4.69 -2.66 18.29
C ILE A 174 -5.63 -3.52 17.43
N TRP A 175 -6.81 -3.90 17.92
CA TRP A 175 -7.63 -4.92 17.29
C TRP A 175 -8.19 -4.51 15.92
N LEU A 176 -8.89 -3.39 15.83
CA LEU A 176 -9.50 -2.95 14.56
C LEU A 176 -8.45 -2.69 13.46
N PRO A 177 -7.36 -1.95 13.73
CA PRO A 177 -6.29 -1.74 12.77
C PRO A 177 -5.64 -3.05 12.29
N SER A 178 -5.35 -3.96 13.23
CA SER A 178 -4.67 -5.22 12.91
C SER A 178 -5.57 -6.15 12.09
N ILE A 179 -6.88 -6.19 12.39
CA ILE A 179 -7.85 -6.98 11.62
C ILE A 179 -8.02 -6.38 10.21
N ALA A 180 -8.05 -5.05 10.09
CA ALA A 180 -8.14 -4.37 8.79
C ALA A 180 -7.01 -4.79 7.85
N LEU A 181 -5.78 -4.87 8.36
CA LEU A 181 -4.61 -5.33 7.61
C LEU A 181 -4.59 -6.86 7.41
N ALA A 182 -5.03 -7.62 8.41
CA ALA A 182 -4.93 -9.08 8.38
C ALA A 182 -5.91 -9.74 7.40
N ILE A 183 -7.08 -9.15 7.14
CA ILE A 183 -8.12 -9.76 6.30
C ILE A 183 -7.64 -9.95 4.85
N PRO A 184 -7.16 -8.93 4.12
CA PRO A 184 -6.69 -9.11 2.75
C PRO A 184 -5.45 -10.01 2.67
N ALA A 185 -4.52 -9.84 3.62
CA ALA A 185 -3.32 -10.66 3.74
C ALA A 185 -3.66 -12.15 3.95
N THR A 186 -4.66 -12.44 4.79
CA THR A 186 -5.21 -13.80 4.99
C THR A 186 -5.82 -14.33 3.71
N GLY A 187 -6.60 -13.52 2.99
CA GLY A 187 -7.17 -13.90 1.71
C GLY A 187 -6.09 -14.40 0.75
N LEU A 188 -4.99 -13.65 0.61
CA LEU A 188 -3.90 -13.98 -0.31
C LEU A 188 -3.11 -15.20 0.17
N LEU A 189 -2.69 -15.22 1.44
CA LEU A 189 -1.88 -16.29 2.00
C LEU A 189 -2.63 -17.62 2.03
N SER A 190 -3.90 -17.61 2.49
CA SER A 190 -4.74 -18.82 2.51
C SER A 190 -4.96 -19.37 1.10
N ARG A 191 -5.20 -18.51 0.10
CA ARG A 191 -5.35 -18.94 -1.30
C ARG A 191 -4.10 -19.65 -1.79
N LEU A 192 -2.94 -19.00 -1.68
CA LEU A 192 -1.67 -19.55 -2.14
C LEU A 192 -1.32 -20.86 -1.41
N LEU A 193 -1.50 -20.90 -0.09
CA LEU A 193 -1.22 -22.07 0.73
C LEU A 193 -2.14 -23.24 0.36
N ASN A 194 -3.45 -23.00 0.24
CA ASN A 194 -4.41 -24.05 -0.11
C ASN A 194 -4.20 -24.57 -1.53
N ASP A 195 -3.91 -23.70 -2.51
CA ASP A 195 -3.63 -24.10 -3.89
C ASP A 195 -2.34 -24.93 -4.00
N SER A 196 -1.31 -24.57 -3.22
CA SER A 196 -0.08 -25.35 -3.10
C SER A 196 -0.33 -26.69 -2.41
N LEU A 197 -1.04 -26.68 -1.27
CA LEU A 197 -1.34 -27.86 -0.47
C LEU A 197 -2.17 -28.89 -1.25
N ARG A 198 -3.20 -28.45 -1.98
CA ARG A 198 -4.03 -29.34 -2.81
C ARG A 198 -3.22 -30.05 -3.89
N ARG A 199 -2.29 -29.33 -4.54
CA ARG A 199 -1.38 -29.94 -5.53
C ARG A 199 -0.48 -30.98 -4.88
N VAL A 200 0.14 -30.63 -3.76
CA VAL A 200 1.06 -31.53 -3.04
C VAL A 200 0.34 -32.78 -2.51
N LEU A 201 -0.90 -32.65 -2.01
CA LEU A 201 -1.70 -33.76 -1.50
C LEU A 201 -2.22 -34.69 -2.62
N ASN A 202 -2.19 -34.27 -3.89
CA ASN A 202 -2.57 -35.09 -5.04
C ASN A 202 -1.37 -35.79 -5.70
N GLU A 203 -0.17 -35.68 -5.13
CA GLU A 203 1.00 -36.32 -5.71
C GLU A 203 1.05 -37.83 -5.42
N PRO A 204 1.72 -38.63 -6.29
CA PRO A 204 1.73 -40.09 -6.18
C PRO A 204 2.23 -40.64 -4.84
N TRP A 205 3.20 -39.97 -4.20
CA TRP A 205 3.77 -40.41 -2.92
C TRP A 205 2.74 -40.45 -1.79
N VAL A 206 1.67 -39.64 -1.87
CA VAL A 206 0.62 -39.60 -0.86
C VAL A 206 -0.13 -40.92 -0.82
N VAL A 207 -0.46 -41.49 -1.98
CA VAL A 207 -1.13 -42.79 -2.09
C VAL A 207 -0.23 -43.90 -1.56
N THR A 208 1.07 -43.87 -1.89
CA THR A 208 2.05 -44.82 -1.35
C THR A 208 2.12 -44.77 0.17
N TRP A 209 2.17 -43.58 0.76
CA TRP A 209 2.22 -43.41 2.22
C TRP A 209 0.93 -43.83 2.91
N LEU A 210 -0.22 -43.56 2.29
CA LEU A 210 -1.52 -44.05 2.77
C LEU A 210 -1.57 -45.59 2.74
N SER A 211 -1.07 -46.23 1.68
CA SER A 211 -1.00 -47.70 1.60
C SER A 211 -0.03 -48.31 2.61
N ALA A 212 0.99 -47.56 3.02
CA ALA A 212 1.95 -47.94 4.05
C ALA A 212 1.46 -47.62 5.49
N ASN A 213 0.19 -47.27 5.69
CA ASN A 213 -0.40 -46.88 6.98
C ASN A 213 0.33 -45.72 7.70
N VAL A 214 0.97 -44.82 6.96
CA VAL A 214 1.57 -43.61 7.54
C VAL A 214 0.45 -42.69 8.04
N SER A 215 0.63 -42.13 9.23
CA SER A 215 -0.40 -41.29 9.85
C SER A 215 -0.72 -40.04 9.02
N TYR A 216 -1.99 -39.65 9.00
CA TYR A 216 -2.43 -38.40 8.36
C TYR A 216 -1.65 -37.17 8.86
N PHE A 217 -1.26 -37.14 10.14
CA PHE A 217 -0.47 -36.05 10.69
C PHE A 217 0.90 -35.94 10.02
N GLN A 218 1.62 -37.06 9.87
CA GLN A 218 2.93 -37.09 9.19
C GLN A 218 2.80 -36.66 7.72
N ILE A 219 1.78 -37.15 7.01
CA ILE A 219 1.50 -36.76 5.61
C ILE A 219 1.25 -35.25 5.53
N THR A 220 0.37 -34.71 6.37
CA THR A 220 0.02 -33.27 6.34
C THR A 220 1.17 -32.36 6.74
N ARG A 221 2.00 -32.76 7.70
CA ARG A 221 3.23 -32.03 8.09
C ARG A 221 4.22 -31.98 6.93
N PHE A 222 4.43 -33.11 6.25
CA PHE A 222 5.33 -33.16 5.08
C PHE A 222 4.77 -32.36 3.91
N ALA A 223 3.46 -32.50 3.64
CA ALA A 223 2.77 -31.73 2.61
C ALA A 223 2.82 -30.22 2.88
N PHE A 224 2.61 -29.80 4.13
CA PHE A 224 2.72 -28.39 4.54
C PHE A 224 4.14 -27.86 4.34
N LYS A 225 5.16 -28.59 4.82
CA LYS A 225 6.56 -28.18 4.65
C LYS A 225 6.90 -28.00 3.17
N ARG A 226 6.45 -28.90 2.30
CA ARG A 226 6.66 -28.80 0.86
C ARG A 226 5.86 -27.67 0.22
N ALA A 227 4.61 -27.46 0.66
CA ALA A 227 3.74 -26.41 0.16
C ALA A 227 4.28 -25.01 0.51
N ILE A 228 4.71 -24.80 1.76
CA ILE A 228 5.19 -23.50 2.24
C ILE A 228 6.57 -23.14 1.67
N SER A 229 7.46 -24.10 1.42
CA SER A 229 8.78 -23.84 0.85
C SER A 229 8.72 -23.13 -0.51
N ASN A 230 7.69 -23.42 -1.31
CA ASN A 230 7.47 -22.77 -2.60
C ASN A 230 6.81 -21.39 -2.47
N LEU A 231 6.31 -21.04 -1.30
CA LEU A 231 5.56 -19.81 -1.03
C LEU A 231 6.36 -18.75 -0.27
N ILE A 232 7.55 -19.08 0.22
CA ILE A 232 8.41 -18.14 0.99
C ILE A 232 8.60 -16.79 0.26
N PRO A 233 8.87 -16.73 -1.06
CA PRO A 233 8.96 -15.45 -1.76
C PRO A 233 7.64 -14.66 -1.74
N GLN A 234 6.51 -15.35 -1.84
CA GLN A 234 5.18 -14.72 -1.82
C GLN A 234 4.81 -14.25 -0.42
N VAL A 235 5.21 -14.98 0.63
CA VAL A 235 5.05 -14.52 2.02
C VAL A 235 5.81 -13.21 2.23
N ALA A 236 7.04 -13.08 1.72
CA ALA A 236 7.79 -11.83 1.81
C ALA A 236 7.10 -10.68 1.08
N MET A 237 6.54 -10.94 -0.11
CA MET A 237 5.77 -9.93 -0.85
C MET A 237 4.54 -9.46 -0.06
N ILE A 238 3.84 -10.37 0.63
CA ILE A 238 2.71 -10.01 1.52
C ILE A 238 3.20 -9.12 2.66
N MET A 239 4.33 -9.47 3.29
CA MET A 239 4.92 -8.71 4.39
C MET A 239 5.34 -7.29 3.97
N ILE A 240 5.94 -7.15 2.78
CA ILE A 240 6.30 -5.85 2.19
C ILE A 240 5.03 -5.07 1.83
N GLY A 241 3.99 -5.74 1.31
CA GLY A 241 2.70 -5.13 1.01
C GLY A 241 2.00 -4.58 2.26
N LEU A 242 2.10 -5.28 3.39
CA LEU A 242 1.56 -4.83 4.69
C LEU A 242 2.16 -3.48 5.12
N THR A 243 3.40 -3.18 4.75
CA THR A 243 4.00 -1.87 4.99
C THR A 243 3.23 -0.76 4.27
N GLY A 244 2.81 -1.01 3.03
CA GLY A 244 1.97 -0.07 2.27
C GLY A 244 0.56 0.06 2.84
N GLY A 245 -0.08 -1.07 3.17
CA GLY A 245 -1.41 -1.06 3.79
C GLY A 245 -1.43 -0.38 5.16
N ALA A 246 -0.36 -0.56 5.96
CA ALA A 246 -0.23 0.05 7.28
C ALA A 246 -0.29 1.58 7.22
N VAL A 247 0.27 2.22 6.18
CA VAL A 247 0.19 3.69 6.03
C VAL A 247 -1.26 4.17 5.99
N ALA A 248 -2.11 3.50 5.21
CA ALA A 248 -3.53 3.85 5.11
C ALA A 248 -4.27 3.59 6.44
N VAL A 249 -3.99 2.47 7.09
CA VAL A 249 -4.60 2.10 8.38
C VAL A 249 -4.16 3.05 9.49
N GLU A 250 -2.88 3.44 9.54
CA GLU A 250 -2.37 4.41 10.50
C GLU A 250 -3.04 5.77 10.35
N LEU A 251 -3.31 6.20 9.13
CA LEU A 251 -4.03 7.45 8.88
C LEU A 251 -5.48 7.38 9.38
N ILE A 252 -6.20 6.31 9.05
CA ILE A 252 -7.63 6.16 9.39
C ILE A 252 -7.85 6.06 10.90
N PHE A 253 -7.02 5.28 11.59
CA PHE A 253 -7.12 5.09 13.03
C PHE A 253 -6.32 6.12 13.84
N SER A 254 -5.74 7.13 13.19
CA SER A 254 -4.90 8.16 13.82
C SER A 254 -3.74 7.59 14.66
N ILE A 255 -3.10 6.54 14.16
CA ILE A 255 -1.96 5.87 14.82
C ILE A 255 -0.68 6.68 14.56
N PRO A 256 0.16 6.93 15.58
CA PRO A 256 1.43 7.65 15.44
C PRO A 256 2.53 6.73 14.88
N GLY A 257 2.32 6.23 13.67
CA GLY A 257 3.27 5.39 12.94
C GLY A 257 4.05 6.12 11.85
N ILE A 258 5.04 5.42 11.28
CA ILE A 258 5.90 5.93 10.21
C ILE A 258 5.09 6.38 9.01
N GLY A 259 4.07 5.62 8.61
CA GLY A 259 3.26 5.93 7.43
C GLY A 259 2.55 7.26 7.57
N ARG A 260 1.91 7.50 8.71
CA ARG A 260 1.27 8.78 9.01
C ARG A 260 2.28 9.93 9.03
N MET A 261 3.45 9.72 9.63
CA MET A 261 4.51 10.73 9.69
C MET A 261 5.02 11.10 8.29
N ILE A 262 5.33 10.11 7.44
CA ILE A 262 5.81 10.36 6.08
C ILE A 262 4.74 11.03 5.22
N LEU A 263 3.48 10.63 5.34
CA LEU A 263 2.38 11.27 4.61
C LEU A 263 2.16 12.72 5.07
N GLY A 264 2.31 12.97 6.38
CA GLY A 264 2.30 14.32 6.94
C GLY A 264 3.42 15.17 6.35
N ALA A 265 4.65 14.65 6.34
CA ALA A 265 5.82 15.30 5.75
C ALA A 265 5.67 15.58 4.24
N ALA A 266 5.06 14.65 3.49
CA ALA A 266 4.74 14.87 2.08
C ALA A 266 3.75 16.03 1.88
N LYS A 267 2.75 16.15 2.77
CA LYS A 267 1.78 17.26 2.74
C LYS A 267 2.40 18.61 3.12
N SER A 268 3.28 18.62 4.13
CA SER A 268 3.97 19.85 4.58
C SER A 268 5.25 20.16 3.81
N GLN A 269 5.60 19.35 2.81
CA GLN A 269 6.88 19.41 2.07
C GLN A 269 8.11 19.42 3.00
N ASP A 270 8.05 18.69 4.12
CA ASP A 270 9.21 18.43 4.98
C ASP A 270 10.07 17.33 4.35
N LEU A 271 10.97 17.74 3.45
CA LEU A 271 11.74 16.80 2.64
C LEU A 271 12.69 15.92 3.46
N PRO A 272 13.39 16.38 4.51
CA PRO A 272 14.23 15.51 5.34
C PRO A 272 13.45 14.37 5.98
N ILE A 273 12.27 14.63 6.55
CA ILE A 273 11.42 13.56 7.12
C ILE A 273 10.96 12.60 6.02
N LEU A 274 10.53 13.14 4.87
CA LEU A 274 10.08 12.34 3.73
C LEU A 274 11.21 11.44 3.20
N GLN A 275 12.40 12.00 2.97
CA GLN A 275 13.58 11.28 2.50
C GLN A 275 14.03 10.21 3.49
N GLY A 276 14.19 10.56 4.77
CA GLY A 276 14.60 9.64 5.82
C GLY A 276 13.58 8.51 6.01
N GLY A 277 12.29 8.83 6.00
CA GLY A 277 11.22 7.85 6.09
C GLY A 277 11.20 6.90 4.90
N LEU A 278 11.32 7.41 3.67
CA LEU A 278 11.40 6.57 2.47
C LEU A 278 12.62 5.65 2.50
N LEU A 279 13.80 6.15 2.91
CA LEU A 279 14.99 5.31 3.10
C LEU A 279 14.76 4.18 4.10
N VAL A 280 14.10 4.46 5.22
CA VAL A 280 13.85 3.45 6.26
C VAL A 280 12.84 2.41 5.79
N LEU A 281 11.80 2.80 5.05
CA LEU A 281 10.88 1.85 4.43
C LEU A 281 11.59 0.98 3.37
N LEU A 282 12.54 1.54 2.61
CA LEU A 282 13.38 0.77 1.68
C LEU A 282 14.25 -0.24 2.42
N VAL A 283 14.97 0.18 3.46
CA VAL A 283 15.81 -0.70 4.28
C VAL A 283 14.98 -1.82 4.89
N PHE A 284 13.82 -1.50 5.48
CA PHE A 284 12.91 -2.49 6.05
C PHE A 284 12.50 -3.56 5.02
N SER A 285 12.17 -3.12 3.81
CA SER A 285 11.71 -4.05 2.77
C SER A 285 12.84 -4.91 2.20
N ILE A 286 14.07 -4.37 2.12
CA ILE A 286 15.28 -5.14 1.79
C ILE A 286 15.57 -6.20 2.86
N LEU A 287 15.41 -5.87 4.14
CA LEU A 287 15.61 -6.81 5.24
C LEU A 287 14.61 -7.97 5.15
N ILE A 288 13.32 -7.69 4.90
CA ILE A 288 12.30 -8.72 4.70
C ILE A 288 12.65 -9.62 3.52
N SER A 289 12.98 -9.02 2.37
CA SER A 289 13.32 -9.75 1.14
C SER A 289 14.56 -10.63 1.34
N SER A 290 15.62 -10.07 1.95
CA SER A 290 16.88 -10.79 2.22
C SER A 290 16.68 -11.96 3.18
N THR A 291 15.92 -11.74 4.26
CA THR A 291 15.57 -12.77 5.24
C THR A 291 14.76 -13.89 4.59
N SER A 292 13.80 -13.55 3.72
CA SER A 292 13.01 -14.54 2.98
C SER A 292 13.87 -15.42 2.08
N ILE A 293 14.80 -14.81 1.33
CA ILE A 293 15.74 -15.56 0.48
C ILE A 293 16.62 -16.48 1.34
N LEU A 294 17.08 -16.02 2.49
CA LEU A 294 17.88 -16.83 3.42
C LEU A 294 17.06 -18.03 3.94
N ILE A 295 15.84 -17.81 4.41
CA ILE A 295 14.93 -18.88 4.87
C ILE A 295 14.67 -19.87 3.74
N GLN A 296 14.43 -19.37 2.51
CA GLN A 296 14.22 -20.23 1.35
C GLN A 296 15.45 -21.11 1.06
N LYS A 297 16.66 -20.55 1.09
CA LYS A 297 17.91 -21.30 0.93
C LYS A 297 18.12 -22.33 2.03
N LEU A 298 17.82 -21.99 3.28
CA LEU A 298 17.91 -22.92 4.41
C LEU A 298 16.89 -24.06 4.31
N MET A 299 15.66 -23.78 3.87
CA MET A 299 14.60 -24.79 3.76
C MET A 299 14.75 -25.70 2.53
N LEU A 300 15.18 -25.16 1.39
CA LEU A 300 15.34 -25.92 0.14
C LEU A 300 16.75 -26.48 -0.05
N GLY A 301 17.76 -25.98 0.69
CA GLY A 301 19.14 -26.45 0.62
C GLY A 301 19.69 -26.46 -0.81
N GLN A 302 20.42 -27.53 -1.16
CA GLN A 302 21.00 -27.75 -2.49
C GLN A 302 19.96 -28.03 -3.60
N MET A 303 18.68 -28.28 -3.28
CA MET A 303 17.67 -28.60 -4.30
C MET A 303 17.41 -27.43 -5.28
N LEU A 304 17.66 -26.18 -4.86
CA LEU A 304 17.65 -25.00 -5.74
C LEU A 304 18.76 -25.04 -6.80
N SER A 305 19.91 -25.63 -6.47
CA SER A 305 21.05 -25.79 -7.39
C SER A 305 20.84 -26.93 -8.39
N SER A 306 19.93 -27.86 -8.10
CA SER A 306 19.73 -29.05 -8.93
C SER A 306 18.82 -28.82 -10.14
N GLY A 307 18.27 -27.61 -10.33
CA GLY A 307 17.40 -27.27 -11.47
C GLY A 307 16.05 -28.02 -11.54
N LYS A 308 15.75 -28.87 -10.55
CA LYS A 308 14.55 -29.74 -10.50
C LYS A 308 13.38 -29.11 -9.75
N LEU A 309 13.26 -27.78 -9.74
CA LEU A 309 12.01 -27.16 -9.30
C LEU A 309 10.99 -27.37 -10.42
N ILE A 310 10.07 -28.30 -10.16
CA ILE A 310 8.96 -28.68 -11.02
C ILE A 310 8.34 -27.42 -11.62
N SER A 311 8.46 -27.24 -12.93
CA SER A 311 7.69 -26.26 -13.67
C SER A 311 6.22 -26.66 -13.55
N SER A 312 5.49 -25.95 -12.70
CA SER A 312 4.03 -26.05 -12.68
C SER A 312 3.53 -25.49 -14.00
N HIS A 313 3.31 -26.34 -15.00
CA HIS A 313 2.52 -25.98 -16.17
C HIS A 313 1.11 -25.63 -15.67
N SER A 314 0.79 -24.33 -15.55
CA SER A 314 -0.60 -23.94 -15.44
C SER A 314 -1.18 -24.00 -16.85
N SER A 315 -2.08 -24.95 -17.10
CA SER A 315 -2.96 -24.84 -18.25
C SER A 315 -3.96 -23.73 -17.93
N PHE A 316 -3.81 -22.58 -18.57
CA PHE A 316 -4.86 -21.57 -18.52
C PHE A 316 -6.12 -22.15 -19.19
N SER A 317 -7.20 -22.27 -18.43
CA SER A 317 -8.51 -22.66 -18.93
C SER A 317 -9.51 -21.62 -18.49
N PHE A 318 -10.31 -21.14 -19.44
CA PHE A 318 -11.51 -20.38 -19.10
C PHE A 318 -12.43 -21.23 -18.24
N THR A 319 -13.15 -20.57 -17.32
CA THR A 319 -14.15 -21.26 -16.53
C THR A 319 -15.26 -21.78 -17.45
N LYS A 320 -15.59 -23.06 -17.33
CA LYS A 320 -16.72 -23.66 -18.06
C LYS A 320 -18.07 -23.41 -17.35
N SER A 321 -18.05 -22.77 -16.18
CA SER A 321 -19.25 -22.51 -15.39
C SER A 321 -20.03 -21.33 -15.94
N LYS A 322 -21.18 -21.59 -16.56
CA LYS A 322 -22.12 -20.56 -17.04
C LYS A 322 -22.55 -19.62 -15.93
N THR A 323 -22.77 -20.13 -14.71
CA THR A 323 -23.13 -19.30 -13.55
C THR A 323 -22.07 -18.26 -13.23
N LYS A 324 -20.79 -18.65 -13.20
CA LYS A 324 -19.67 -17.71 -12.95
C LYS A 324 -19.53 -16.66 -14.05
N LEU A 325 -19.77 -17.07 -15.30
CA LEU A 325 -19.74 -16.16 -16.45
C LEU A 325 -20.89 -15.14 -16.37
N TYR A 326 -22.14 -15.59 -16.19
CA TYR A 326 -23.29 -14.70 -16.08
C TYR A 326 -23.22 -13.81 -14.85
N SER A 327 -22.72 -14.30 -13.71
CA SER A 327 -22.49 -13.44 -12.54
C SER A 327 -21.45 -12.37 -12.81
N ALA A 328 -20.36 -12.70 -13.51
CA ALA A 328 -19.34 -11.73 -13.88
C ALA A 328 -19.91 -10.67 -14.84
N ILE A 329 -20.60 -11.09 -15.91
CA ILE A 329 -21.25 -10.19 -16.87
C ILE A 329 -22.25 -9.29 -16.15
N GLY A 330 -23.07 -9.84 -15.24
CA GLY A 330 -24.04 -9.07 -14.45
C GLY A 330 -23.39 -8.01 -13.58
N ILE A 331 -22.29 -8.35 -12.88
CA ILE A 331 -21.53 -7.38 -12.06
C ILE A 331 -20.95 -6.27 -12.93
N PHE A 332 -20.31 -6.61 -14.06
CA PHE A 332 -19.75 -5.60 -14.96
C PHE A 332 -20.83 -4.71 -15.57
N ALA A 333 -21.95 -5.29 -16.02
CA ALA A 333 -23.07 -4.52 -16.56
C ALA A 333 -23.65 -3.56 -15.50
N PHE A 334 -23.83 -4.04 -14.27
CA PHE A 334 -24.28 -3.20 -13.15
C PHE A 334 -23.31 -2.04 -12.89
N LEU A 335 -22.01 -2.29 -12.80
CA LEU A 335 -21.01 -1.25 -12.58
C LEU A 335 -20.96 -0.23 -13.72
N ILE A 336 -21.12 -0.67 -14.97
CA ILE A 336 -21.18 0.23 -16.14
C ILE A 336 -22.42 1.10 -16.06
N ILE A 337 -23.60 0.52 -15.85
CA ILE A 337 -24.86 1.26 -15.72
C ILE A 337 -24.79 2.27 -14.57
N PHE A 338 -24.26 1.85 -13.42
CA PHE A 338 -24.07 2.70 -12.25
C PHE A 338 -23.14 3.89 -12.55
N THR A 339 -22.01 3.63 -13.23
CA THR A 339 -21.06 4.69 -13.61
C THR A 339 -21.68 5.66 -14.60
N VAL A 340 -22.35 5.16 -15.64
CA VAL A 340 -23.03 6.00 -16.64
C VAL A 340 -24.12 6.84 -15.98
N TRP A 341 -24.90 6.27 -15.08
CA TRP A 341 -25.93 7.00 -14.34
C TRP A 341 -25.35 8.10 -13.46
N ALA A 342 -24.23 7.84 -12.79
CA ALA A 342 -23.55 8.85 -11.98
C ALA A 342 -22.93 9.98 -12.82
N MET A 343 -22.46 9.68 -14.03
CA MET A 343 -21.90 10.68 -14.96
C MET A 343 -22.94 11.67 -15.52
N LEU A 344 -24.23 11.35 -15.44
CA LEU A 344 -25.30 12.27 -15.83
C LEU A 344 -25.55 13.37 -14.79
N ARG A 345 -24.86 13.33 -13.65
CA ARG A 345 -25.02 14.26 -12.52
C ARG A 345 -23.73 15.05 -12.29
N ASP A 346 -23.86 16.28 -11.81
CA ASP A 346 -22.71 17.16 -11.51
C ASP A 346 -22.17 16.90 -10.09
N PRO A 347 -20.90 16.47 -9.93
CA PRO A 347 -20.31 16.15 -8.63
C PRO A 347 -19.91 17.37 -7.78
N TYR A 348 -19.83 18.58 -8.36
CA TYR A 348 -19.28 19.75 -7.68
C TYR A 348 -20.36 20.74 -7.21
N THR A 349 -21.54 20.71 -7.84
CA THR A 349 -22.65 21.58 -7.44
C THR A 349 -23.27 21.17 -6.10
N THR A 350 -23.50 22.16 -5.23
CA THR A 350 -24.20 21.99 -3.95
C THR A 350 -25.70 22.13 -4.15
N GLN A 351 -26.36 21.02 -4.52
CA GLN A 351 -27.79 21.01 -4.87
C GLN A 351 -28.70 20.57 -3.71
N PHE A 352 -28.14 19.87 -2.72
CA PHE A 352 -28.88 19.24 -1.63
C PHE A 352 -28.57 19.91 -0.29
N GLY A 353 -29.45 19.70 0.71
CA GLY A 353 -29.10 20.00 2.11
C GLY A 353 -27.93 19.13 2.59
N ARG A 354 -27.30 19.50 3.71
CA ARG A 354 -26.12 18.78 4.25
C ARG A 354 -26.54 17.42 4.83
N LEU A 355 -25.76 16.37 4.54
CA LEU A 355 -25.91 15.01 5.10
C LEU A 355 -27.33 14.43 4.97
N ILE A 356 -27.98 14.64 3.83
CA ILE A 356 -29.29 14.06 3.55
C ILE A 356 -29.14 12.55 3.35
N ALA A 357 -30.06 11.77 3.92
CA ALA A 357 -30.12 10.33 3.77
C ALA A 357 -30.40 9.90 2.30
N PRO A 358 -30.03 8.67 1.92
CA PRO A 358 -30.32 8.12 0.60
C PRO A 358 -31.80 8.27 0.19
N SER A 359 -32.05 8.82 -0.99
CA SER A 359 -33.37 9.03 -1.59
C SER A 359 -33.35 8.76 -3.10
N LEU A 360 -34.51 8.77 -3.77
CA LEU A 360 -34.57 8.62 -5.22
C LEU A 360 -33.88 9.77 -5.97
N GLU A 361 -33.90 10.97 -5.38
CA GLU A 361 -33.22 12.15 -5.92
C GLU A 361 -31.72 12.12 -5.63
N ALA A 362 -31.33 11.67 -4.44
CA ALA A 362 -29.93 11.51 -4.01
C ALA A 362 -29.67 10.04 -3.61
N PRO A 363 -29.33 9.14 -4.56
CA PRO A 363 -29.27 7.69 -4.34
C PRO A 363 -28.34 7.24 -3.21
N LEU A 364 -27.27 8.00 -2.96
CA LEU A 364 -26.33 7.77 -1.85
C LEU A 364 -26.39 8.88 -0.79
N GLY A 365 -27.34 9.82 -0.89
CA GLY A 365 -27.42 11.00 -0.04
C GLY A 365 -26.49 12.13 -0.47
N SER A 366 -26.29 13.10 0.42
CA SER A 366 -25.42 14.26 0.19
C SER A 366 -24.28 14.34 1.20
N ASP A 367 -23.19 15.00 0.82
CA ASP A 367 -22.04 15.21 1.70
C ASP A 367 -22.29 16.34 2.73
N ALA A 368 -21.29 16.59 3.58
CA ALA A 368 -21.35 17.63 4.61
C ALA A 368 -21.54 19.06 4.06
N ILE A 369 -21.36 19.28 2.75
CA ILE A 369 -21.46 20.57 2.07
C ILE A 369 -22.70 20.59 1.15
N GLY A 370 -23.46 19.49 1.03
CA GLY A 370 -24.68 19.42 0.22
C GLY A 370 -24.47 18.99 -1.23
N ARG A 371 -23.32 18.37 -1.56
CA ARG A 371 -23.06 17.81 -2.90
C ARG A 371 -23.55 16.38 -2.99
N ASP A 372 -23.97 15.96 -4.18
CA ASP A 372 -24.45 14.60 -4.44
C ASP A 372 -23.32 13.56 -4.28
N LEU A 373 -23.44 12.68 -3.28
CA LEU A 373 -22.44 11.63 -3.04
C LEU A 373 -22.38 10.64 -4.20
N PHE A 374 -23.50 10.35 -4.86
CA PHE A 374 -23.54 9.41 -5.97
C PHE A 374 -22.77 9.96 -7.19
N ALA A 375 -22.98 11.23 -7.53
CA ALA A 375 -22.21 11.90 -8.59
C ALA A 375 -20.70 11.93 -8.27
N ARG A 376 -20.34 12.24 -7.01
CA ARG A 376 -18.94 12.28 -6.57
C ARG A 376 -18.26 10.91 -6.64
N VAL A 377 -18.95 9.85 -6.21
CA VAL A 377 -18.45 8.47 -6.33
C VAL A 377 -18.26 8.12 -7.80
N GLY A 378 -19.22 8.43 -8.68
CA GLY A 378 -19.10 8.18 -10.11
C GLY A 378 -17.93 8.91 -10.79
N ALA A 379 -17.72 10.19 -10.43
CA ALA A 379 -16.58 10.96 -10.92
C ALA A 379 -15.25 10.32 -10.49
N GLY A 380 -15.15 9.89 -9.22
CA GLY A 380 -13.99 9.15 -8.71
C GLY A 380 -13.80 7.77 -9.34
N MET A 381 -14.87 7.06 -9.69
CA MET A 381 -14.79 5.80 -10.41
C MET A 381 -14.17 5.99 -11.80
N LEU A 382 -14.54 7.06 -12.52
CA LEU A 382 -14.02 7.33 -13.86
C LEU A 382 -12.52 7.68 -13.84
N THR A 383 -12.09 8.54 -12.91
CA THR A 383 -10.66 8.88 -12.76
C THR A 383 -9.85 7.64 -12.41
N THR A 384 -10.35 6.83 -11.48
CA THR A 384 -9.74 5.55 -11.09
C THR A 384 -9.66 4.57 -12.27
N LEU A 385 -10.73 4.45 -13.06
CA LEU A 385 -10.77 3.55 -14.22
C LEU A 385 -9.76 3.97 -15.30
N LYS A 386 -9.71 5.27 -15.63
CA LYS A 386 -8.73 5.82 -16.57
C LYS A 386 -7.29 5.58 -16.10
N GLY A 387 -7.00 5.88 -14.83
CA GLY A 387 -5.70 5.62 -14.22
C GLY A 387 -5.34 4.13 -14.24
N GLY A 388 -6.29 3.25 -13.91
CA GLY A 388 -6.10 1.80 -13.93
C GLY A 388 -5.81 1.24 -15.33
N ILE A 389 -6.54 1.67 -16.36
CA ILE A 389 -6.30 1.27 -17.75
C ILE A 389 -4.91 1.74 -18.21
N MET A 390 -4.56 3.01 -17.95
CA MET A 390 -3.27 3.57 -18.32
C MET A 390 -2.12 2.84 -17.62
N ALA A 391 -2.22 2.64 -16.30
CA ALA A 391 -1.22 1.94 -15.52
C ALA A 391 -1.05 0.48 -15.97
N THR A 392 -2.15 -0.20 -16.30
CA THR A 392 -2.13 -1.59 -16.80
C THR A 392 -1.44 -1.66 -18.17
N PHE A 393 -1.79 -0.75 -19.08
CA PHE A 393 -1.17 -0.69 -20.39
C PHE A 393 0.33 -0.40 -20.30
N LEU A 394 0.73 0.60 -19.50
CA LEU A 394 2.14 0.92 -19.29
C LEU A 394 2.90 -0.25 -18.65
N SER A 395 2.30 -0.90 -17.64
CA SER A 395 2.88 -2.07 -16.99
C SER A 395 3.06 -3.24 -17.96
N LEU A 396 2.11 -3.43 -18.89
CA LEU A 396 2.23 -4.45 -19.94
C LEU A 396 3.40 -4.14 -20.86
N VAL A 397 3.51 -2.90 -21.35
CA VAL A 397 4.60 -2.47 -22.24
C VAL A 397 5.96 -2.64 -21.55
N VAL A 398 6.10 -2.11 -20.34
CA VAL A 398 7.34 -2.25 -19.54
C VAL A 398 7.63 -3.72 -19.26
N GLY A 399 6.63 -4.51 -18.88
CA GLY A 399 6.78 -5.93 -18.60
C GLY A 399 7.26 -6.74 -19.81
N VAL A 400 6.73 -6.44 -21.01
CA VAL A 400 7.17 -7.06 -22.26
C VAL A 400 8.62 -6.70 -22.56
N ILE A 401 9.00 -5.42 -22.45
CA ILE A 401 10.39 -4.97 -22.67
C ILE A 401 11.35 -5.63 -21.69
N LEU A 402 11.03 -5.62 -20.38
CA LEU A 402 11.86 -6.27 -19.36
C LEU A 402 11.93 -7.78 -19.54
N GLY A 403 10.87 -8.39 -20.11
CA GLY A 403 10.80 -9.80 -20.47
C GLY A 403 11.73 -10.19 -21.62
N PHE A 404 12.04 -9.29 -22.55
CA PHE A 404 13.08 -9.52 -23.56
C PHE A 404 14.50 -9.36 -22.99
N CYS A 405 14.67 -8.60 -21.91
CA CYS A 405 15.96 -8.29 -21.27
C CYS A 405 16.18 -9.00 -19.91
N THR A 406 15.69 -10.24 -19.76
CA THR A 406 15.61 -10.95 -18.46
C THR A 406 16.91 -10.97 -17.64
N ARG A 407 18.07 -11.06 -18.28
CA ARG A 407 19.37 -11.09 -17.60
C ARG A 407 19.71 -9.79 -16.87
N TYR A 408 19.25 -8.65 -17.39
CA TYR A 408 19.53 -7.32 -16.83
C TYR A 408 18.38 -6.80 -15.95
N SER A 409 17.15 -7.24 -16.21
CA SER A 409 15.94 -6.80 -15.48
C SER A 409 15.71 -7.50 -14.15
N GLN A 410 16.46 -8.57 -13.83
CA GLN A 410 16.29 -9.33 -12.58
C GLN A 410 16.36 -8.47 -11.31
N GLY A 411 17.41 -7.63 -11.15
CA GLY A 411 17.53 -6.83 -9.93
C GLY A 411 16.49 -5.71 -9.85
N LEU A 412 16.07 -5.13 -10.98
CA LEU A 412 14.95 -4.20 -11.03
C LEU A 412 13.67 -4.85 -10.52
N ILE A 413 13.32 -6.01 -11.08
CA ILE A 413 12.10 -6.74 -10.72
C ILE A 413 12.13 -7.13 -9.23
N GLU A 414 13.27 -7.59 -8.72
CA GLU A 414 13.42 -7.95 -7.31
C GLU A 414 13.27 -6.76 -6.37
N ILE A 415 13.84 -5.60 -6.73
CA ILE A 415 13.70 -4.38 -5.94
C ILE A 415 12.30 -3.82 -6.05
N THR A 416 11.71 -3.71 -7.23
CA THR A 416 10.33 -3.23 -7.38
C THR A 416 9.33 -4.12 -6.62
N LYS A 417 9.54 -5.44 -6.57
CA LYS A 417 8.74 -6.34 -5.72
C LYS A 417 8.98 -6.10 -4.22
N GLY A 418 10.17 -5.65 -3.87
CA GLY A 418 10.59 -5.29 -2.53
C GLY A 418 10.36 -3.82 -2.18
N VAL A 419 9.74 -3.01 -3.03
CA VAL A 419 9.44 -1.60 -2.75
C VAL A 419 7.93 -1.53 -2.53
N PRO A 420 7.46 -1.22 -1.30
CA PRO A 420 6.06 -0.95 -1.07
C PRO A 420 5.56 0.09 -2.07
N TYR A 421 4.44 -0.18 -2.76
CA TYR A 421 3.86 0.74 -3.75
C TYR A 421 3.60 2.14 -3.18
N ILE A 422 3.41 2.23 -1.86
CA ILE A 422 3.29 3.50 -1.15
C ILE A 422 4.54 4.37 -1.29
N ILE A 423 5.74 3.80 -1.39
CA ILE A 423 6.98 4.57 -1.60
C ILE A 423 6.90 5.31 -2.93
N ALA A 424 6.48 4.64 -4.00
CA ALA A 424 6.31 5.28 -5.31
C ALA A 424 5.22 6.37 -5.25
N GLY A 425 4.10 6.10 -4.58
CA GLY A 425 3.03 7.09 -4.39
C GLY A 425 3.47 8.32 -3.60
N LEU A 426 4.25 8.14 -2.53
CA LEU A 426 4.81 9.20 -1.70
C LEU A 426 5.89 10.00 -2.43
N LEU A 427 6.71 9.33 -3.25
CA LEU A 427 7.69 9.98 -4.12
C LEU A 427 6.98 10.90 -5.12
N VAL A 428 5.95 10.39 -5.80
CA VAL A 428 5.13 11.20 -6.71
C VAL A 428 4.47 12.35 -5.96
N ALA A 429 3.82 12.09 -4.82
CA ALA A 429 3.12 13.11 -4.05
C ALA A 429 4.04 14.24 -3.58
N GLY A 430 5.27 13.92 -3.18
CA GLY A 430 6.22 14.95 -2.78
C GLY A 430 6.89 15.66 -3.98
N LEU A 431 7.00 15.01 -5.15
CA LEU A 431 7.48 15.64 -6.38
C LEU A 431 6.46 16.60 -6.99
N THR A 432 5.18 16.22 -7.04
CA THR A 432 4.14 17.06 -7.64
C THR A 432 3.66 18.16 -6.69
N GLY A 433 3.98 18.04 -5.39
CA GLY A 433 3.30 18.78 -4.33
C GLY A 433 1.83 18.34 -4.26
N MET A 434 1.26 18.20 -3.07
CA MET A 434 -0.17 17.85 -2.94
C MET A 434 -1.13 19.03 -3.24
N ASN A 435 -0.73 19.96 -4.11
CA ASN A 435 -1.38 21.25 -4.34
C ASN A 435 -1.71 21.49 -5.82
N GLU A 436 -2.35 20.52 -6.49
CA GLU A 436 -2.99 20.82 -7.79
C GLU A 436 -4.14 21.84 -7.66
N GLN A 437 -4.66 22.11 -6.45
CA GLN A 437 -5.76 23.07 -6.24
C GLN A 437 -5.32 24.51 -5.93
N CYS A 438 -4.04 24.76 -5.59
CA CYS A 438 -3.56 26.12 -5.32
C CYS A 438 -3.04 26.85 -6.57
N LEU A 439 -2.72 26.13 -7.65
CA LEU A 439 -2.18 26.73 -8.88
C LEU A 439 -3.20 27.58 -9.65
N ASP A 440 -4.51 27.27 -9.54
CA ASP A 440 -5.56 28.06 -10.18
C ASP A 440 -5.87 29.39 -9.47
N CYS A 441 -5.44 29.56 -8.21
CA CYS A 441 -5.65 30.81 -7.46
C CYS A 441 -4.68 31.94 -7.85
N TYR A 442 -3.64 31.65 -8.65
CA TYR A 442 -2.62 32.63 -9.04
C TYR A 442 -2.58 32.87 -10.56
N ARG A 443 -3.74 32.78 -11.24
CA ARG A 443 -3.87 33.38 -12.57
C ARG A 443 -4.14 34.88 -12.39
N PRO A 444 -3.26 35.78 -12.87
CA PRO A 444 -3.44 37.23 -12.72
C PRO A 444 -4.72 37.76 -13.40
N ASP A 445 -5.40 36.94 -14.21
CA ASP A 445 -6.65 37.29 -14.91
C ASP A 445 -7.90 37.26 -14.02
N PHE A 446 -7.82 36.78 -12.77
CA PHE A 446 -8.98 36.66 -11.86
C PHE A 446 -9.09 37.74 -10.77
N LEU A 447 -8.28 38.81 -10.84
CA LEU A 447 -8.36 39.96 -9.92
C LEU A 447 -9.46 40.99 -10.28
N GLY A 448 -10.33 40.68 -11.25
CA GLY A 448 -11.32 41.63 -11.76
C GLY A 448 -12.75 41.50 -11.21
N SER A 449 -13.22 40.31 -10.79
CA SER A 449 -14.65 40.16 -10.50
C SER A 449 -15.02 38.87 -9.76
N ALA A 450 -14.84 38.82 -8.43
CA ALA A 450 -15.72 38.10 -7.50
C ALA A 450 -15.17 38.25 -6.08
N GLY A 451 -16.02 38.65 -5.15
CA GLY A 451 -15.67 38.88 -3.74
C GLY A 451 -15.06 37.65 -3.08
N GLY A 452 -14.05 37.91 -2.23
CA GLY A 452 -13.34 36.89 -1.48
C GLY A 452 -14.27 36.04 -0.63
N SER A 453 -14.31 34.73 -0.89
CA SER A 453 -14.88 33.72 0.01
C SER A 453 -14.56 32.25 -0.36
N LEU A 454 -13.65 31.95 -1.30
CA LEU A 454 -13.51 30.59 -1.84
C LEU A 454 -12.22 29.83 -1.48
N CYS A 455 -11.47 30.25 -0.45
CA CYS A 455 -10.34 29.48 0.06
C CYS A 455 -10.47 29.19 1.56
N GLU A 456 -11.49 28.43 1.94
CA GLU A 456 -11.44 27.66 3.18
C GLU A 456 -11.04 26.21 2.84
N PRO A 457 -9.87 25.72 3.30
CA PRO A 457 -9.63 24.29 3.35
C PRO A 457 -10.62 23.70 4.36
N ALA A 458 -11.36 22.67 3.94
CA ALA A 458 -12.22 21.88 4.81
C ALA A 458 -11.39 21.18 5.89
N PHE A 459 -11.09 21.90 6.96
CA PHE A 459 -10.77 21.37 8.27
C PHE A 459 -12.06 21.41 9.08
N GLY A 460 -12.51 20.25 9.54
CA GLY A 460 -13.62 20.15 10.47
C GLY A 460 -13.96 18.71 10.81
N GLY A 461 -13.57 18.29 12.02
CA GLY A 461 -14.10 17.13 12.75
C GLY A 461 -13.31 15.85 12.61
#